data_AF-A0A9E2RDB8-F1
#
_entry.id   AF-A0A9E2RDB8-F1
#
_cell.length_a   1.000
_cell.length_b   1.000
_cell.length_c   1.000
_cell.angle_alpha   90.00
_cell.angle_beta   90.00
_cell.angle_gamma   90.00
#
_symmetry.space_group_name_H-M   'P 1'
#
loop_
_entity.id
_entity.type
_entity.pdbx_description
1 polymer ?
#
loop_
_entity_poly.entity_id
_entity_poly.type
_entity_poly.pdbx_seq_one_letter_code
_entity_poly.pdbx_strand_id
1 'polypeptide(L)'
;AVGEPLTLIISADEDRALLNGFLETLYLEWAERACPSLGNHTPRHVAASAAGREQVAALIANMERHDPGIRRVGHAAFDYNKLRAHVGIDEVAR
;
A
#
# COMPACT_ATOMS: atom_id res chain seq x y z
N ALA A 1 -34.13 19.54 -23.24
CA ALA A 1 -34.22 18.31 -22.43
C ALA A 1 -32.91 18.18 -21.67
N VAL A 2 -32.95 18.09 -20.34
CA VAL A 2 -31.78 17.69 -19.55
C VAL A 2 -31.72 16.17 -19.67
N GLY A 3 -30.73 15.65 -20.38
CA GLY A 3 -30.58 14.20 -20.57
C GLY A 3 -30.46 13.47 -19.24
N GLU A 4 -31.02 12.27 -19.15
CA GLU A 4 -30.91 11.45 -17.94
C GLU A 4 -29.44 11.28 -17.51
N PRO A 5 -29.18 11.24 -16.19
CA PRO A 5 -27.83 11.12 -15.68
C PRO A 5 -27.21 9.79 -16.12
N LEU A 6 -26.03 9.84 -16.71
CA LEU A 6 -25.25 8.66 -17.08
C LEU A 6 -24.86 7.92 -15.79
N THR A 7 -25.27 6.65 -15.69
CA THR A 7 -24.82 5.76 -14.62
C THR A 7 -23.66 4.92 -15.13
N LEU A 8 -22.49 5.04 -14.49
CA LEU A 8 -21.32 4.21 -14.77
C LEU A 8 -21.35 2.99 -13.85
N ILE A 9 -21.34 1.79 -14.43
CA ILE A 9 -21.16 0.54 -13.69
C ILE A 9 -19.68 0.18 -13.77
N ILE A 10 -19.01 0.08 -12.62
CA ILE A 10 -17.60 -0.32 -12.53
C ILE A 10 -17.57 -1.78 -12.04
N SER A 11 -16.85 -2.65 -12.74
CA SER A 11 -16.66 -4.02 -12.30
C SER A 11 -15.75 -4.10 -11.07
N ALA A 12 -15.83 -5.19 -10.31
CA ALA A 12 -14.96 -5.39 -9.15
C ALA A 12 -13.46 -5.42 -9.52
N ASP A 13 -13.14 -5.91 -10.72
CA ASP A 13 -11.76 -5.93 -11.23
C ASP A 13 -11.26 -4.53 -11.59
N GLU A 14 -12.11 -3.69 -12.18
CA GLU A 14 -11.79 -2.29 -12.48
C GLU A 14 -11.65 -1.46 -11.19
N ASP A 15 -12.53 -1.65 -10.19
CA ASP A 15 -12.42 -0.99 -8.88
C ASP A 15 -11.11 -1.39 -8.19
N ARG A 16 -10.75 -2.69 -8.20
CA ARG A 16 -9.48 -3.18 -7.66
C ARG A 16 -8.28 -2.59 -8.41
N ALA A 17 -8.31 -2.55 -9.74
CA ALA A 17 -7.20 -2.03 -10.54
C ALA A 17 -6.97 -0.53 -10.28
N LEU A 18 -8.05 0.24 -10.18
CA LEU A 18 -7.99 1.67 -9.82
C LEU A 18 -7.40 1.86 -8.42
N LEU A 19 -7.89 1.09 -7.44
CA LEU A 19 -7.40 1.15 -6.07
C LEU A 19 -5.94 0.73 -5.96
N ASN A 20 -5.53 -0.34 -6.67
CA ASN A 20 -4.13 -0.77 -6.70
C ASN A 20 -3.21 0.34 -7.21
N GLY A 21 -3.55 0.98 -8.33
CA GLY A 21 -2.73 2.07 -8.89
C GLY A 21 -2.60 3.25 -7.92
N PHE A 22 -3.69 3.62 -7.25
CA PHE A 22 -3.67 4.66 -6.23
C PHE A 22 -2.79 4.30 -5.03
N LEU A 23 -2.93 3.08 -4.50
CA LEU A 23 -2.14 2.61 -3.35
C LEU A 23 -0.65 2.45 -3.70
N GLU A 24 -0.34 2.01 -4.91
CA GLU A 24 1.04 1.87 -5.39
C GLU A 24 1.77 3.22 -5.37
N THR A 25 1.15 4.28 -5.89
CA THR A 25 1.73 5.64 -5.80
C THR A 25 1.93 6.08 -4.34
N LEU A 26 0.88 5.96 -3.51
CA LEU A 26 0.95 6.42 -2.11
C LEU A 26 2.03 5.69 -1.31
N TYR A 27 2.15 4.38 -1.48
CA TYR A 27 3.07 3.57 -0.69
C TYR A 27 4.51 3.70 -1.15
N LEU A 28 4.76 3.82 -2.46
CA LEU A 28 6.10 4.13 -2.95
C LEU A 28 6.54 5.54 -2.52
N GLU A 29 5.64 6.53 -2.56
CA GLU A 29 5.95 7.85 -2.00
C GLU A 29 6.20 7.82 -0.49
N TRP A 30 5.43 7.03 0.28
CA TRP A 30 5.65 6.86 1.70
C TRP A 30 7.06 6.35 2.01
N ALA A 31 7.60 5.42 1.21
CA ALA A 31 8.95 4.90 1.36
C ALA A 31 10.06 5.97 1.20
N GLU A 32 9.75 7.04 0.46
CA GLU A 32 10.66 8.13 0.13
C GLU A 32 10.51 9.35 1.06
N ARG A 33 9.47 9.39 1.91
CA ARG A 33 9.15 10.55 2.74
C ARG A 33 9.46 10.30 4.22
N ALA A 34 9.82 11.39 4.91
CA ALA A 34 10.00 11.38 6.36
C ALA A 34 8.71 10.93 7.04
N CYS A 35 8.82 9.90 7.88
CA CYS A 35 7.69 9.30 8.57
C CYS A 35 7.77 9.59 10.08
N PRO A 36 6.78 10.27 10.70
CA PRO A 36 6.82 10.60 12.12
C PRO A 36 6.95 9.39 13.04
N SER A 37 6.30 8.26 12.71
CA SER A 37 6.41 7.01 13.46
C SER A 37 7.77 6.33 13.36
N LEU A 38 8.66 6.82 12.49
CA LEU A 38 10.03 6.38 12.30
C LEU A 38 11.04 7.47 12.72
N GLY A 39 10.65 8.36 13.65
CA GLY A 39 11.54 9.43 14.11
C GLY A 39 11.84 10.48 13.02
N ASN A 40 10.92 10.70 12.08
CA ASN A 40 11.07 11.57 10.92
C ASN A 40 12.14 11.13 9.90
N HIS A 41 12.57 9.87 9.95
CA HIS A 41 13.38 9.28 8.88
C HIS A 41 12.49 8.65 7.79
N THR A 42 13.08 8.39 6.62
CA THR A 42 12.40 7.63 5.56
C THR A 42 12.40 6.13 5.91
N PRO A 43 11.34 5.37 5.55
CA PRO A 43 11.31 3.92 5.74
C PRO A 43 12.54 3.20 5.17
N ARG A 44 12.96 3.57 3.96
CA ARG A 44 14.13 2.98 3.30
C ARG A 44 15.44 3.27 4.04
N HIS A 45 15.58 4.44 4.68
CA HIS A 45 16.74 4.73 5.52
C HIS A 45 16.74 3.87 6.79
N VAL A 46 15.60 3.76 7.46
CA VAL A 46 15.46 3.00 8.71
C VAL A 46 15.72 1.51 8.48
N ALA A 47 15.24 0.97 7.35
CA ALA A 47 15.46 -0.41 6.92
C ALA A 47 16.94 -0.77 6.66
N ALA A 48 17.88 0.17 6.69
CA ALA A 48 19.32 -0.14 6.59
C ALA A 48 19.88 -0.90 7.81
N SER A 49 19.14 -0.97 8.93
CA SER A 49 19.53 -1.67 10.14
C SER A 49 18.61 -2.86 10.44
N ALA A 50 19.10 -3.91 11.10
CA ALA A 50 18.28 -5.08 11.42
C ALA A 50 17.03 -4.72 12.25
N ALA A 51 17.19 -3.94 13.31
CA ALA A 51 16.07 -3.47 14.13
C ALA A 51 15.10 -2.57 13.35
N GLY A 52 15.63 -1.71 12.47
CA GLY A 52 14.79 -0.86 11.62
C GLY A 52 14.02 -1.67 10.57
N ARG A 53 14.58 -2.76 10.03
CA ARG A 53 13.85 -3.68 9.15
C ARG A 53 12.64 -4.28 9.86
N GLU A 54 12.79 -4.71 11.11
CA GLU A 54 11.66 -5.24 11.90
C GLU A 54 10.58 -4.19 12.11
N GLN A 55 10.97 -2.95 12.43
CA GLN A 55 10.03 -1.84 12.60
C GLN A 55 9.28 -1.51 11.31
N VAL A 56 9.98 -1.40 10.18
CA VAL A 56 9.39 -1.12 8.88
C VAL A 56 8.50 -2.28 8.42
N ALA A 57 8.92 -3.53 8.64
CA ALA A 57 8.12 -4.72 8.34
C ALA A 57 6.80 -4.72 9.13
N ALA A 58 6.83 -4.35 10.41
CA ALA A 58 5.64 -4.25 11.24
C ALA A 58 4.66 -3.18 10.74
N LEU A 59 5.16 -2.04 10.25
CA LEU A 59 4.33 -1.01 9.63
C LEU A 59 3.68 -1.51 8.33
N ILE A 60 4.45 -2.15 7.46
CA ILE A 60 3.93 -2.71 6.20
C ILE A 60 2.87 -3.79 6.49
N ALA A 61 3.10 -4.67 7.46
CA ALA A 61 2.12 -5.67 7.88
C ALA A 61 0.84 -5.01 8.46
N ASN A 62 0.97 -3.87 9.14
CA ASN A 62 -0.18 -3.11 9.61
C ASN A 62 -0.97 -2.50 8.44
N MET A 63 -0.29 -1.93 7.44
CA MET A 63 -0.93 -1.40 6.24
C MET A 63 -1.71 -2.50 5.49
N GLU A 64 -1.07 -3.66 5.29
CA GLU A 64 -1.66 -4.82 4.64
C GLU A 64 -2.93 -5.32 5.34
N ARG A 65 -2.91 -5.38 6.67
CA ARG A 65 -4.09 -5.76 7.47
C ARG A 65 -5.27 -4.79 7.30
N HIS A 66 -4.99 -3.53 7.01
CA HIS A 66 -5.98 -2.48 6.86
C HIS A 66 -6.22 -2.10 5.40
N ASP A 67 -5.78 -2.93 4.45
CA ASP A 67 -5.93 -2.67 3.03
C ASP A 67 -7.41 -2.46 2.67
N PRO A 68 -7.76 -1.35 1.98
CA PRO A 68 -9.15 -1.05 1.62
C PRO A 68 -9.80 -2.11 0.71
N GLY A 69 -9.00 -2.86 -0.07
CA GLY A 69 -9.45 -3.96 -0.92
C GLY A 69 -10.09 -5.08 -0.13
N ILE A 70 -9.66 -5.34 1.12
CA ILE A 70 -10.25 -6.40 1.96
C ILE A 70 -11.75 -6.18 2.13
N ARG A 71 -12.19 -4.93 2.32
CA ARG A 71 -13.61 -4.60 2.49
C ARG A 71 -14.40 -4.57 1.18
N ARG A 72 -13.75 -4.26 0.05
CA ARG A 72 -14.40 -4.07 -1.25
C ARG A 72 -14.49 -5.36 -2.06
N VAL A 73 -13.42 -6.16 -2.06
CA VAL A 73 -13.24 -7.33 -2.94
C VAL A 73 -12.74 -8.58 -2.20
N GLY A 74 -12.61 -8.53 -0.87
CA GLY A 74 -12.29 -9.69 -0.03
C GLY A 74 -10.81 -10.07 0.07
N HIS A 75 -9.93 -9.33 -0.60
CA HIS A 75 -8.48 -9.51 -0.56
C HIS A 75 -7.77 -8.16 -0.69
N ALA A 76 -6.49 -8.10 -0.31
CA ALA A 76 -5.70 -6.88 -0.45
C ALA A 76 -5.65 -6.42 -1.92
N ALA A 77 -5.90 -5.14 -2.16
CA ALA A 77 -5.85 -4.54 -3.49
C ALA A 77 -4.40 -4.33 -3.95
N PHE A 78 -3.48 -4.07 -3.02
CA PHE A 78 -2.07 -3.86 -3.30
C PHE A 78 -1.22 -5.08 -2.96
N ASP A 79 -0.16 -5.31 -3.75
CA ASP A 79 0.86 -6.30 -3.42
C ASP A 79 1.93 -5.72 -2.50
N TYR A 80 1.80 -5.98 -1.20
CA TYR A 80 2.73 -5.46 -0.20
C TYR A 80 4.16 -6.01 -0.34
N ASN A 81 4.38 -7.12 -1.04
CA ASN A 81 5.75 -7.57 -1.33
C ASN A 81 6.49 -6.61 -2.27
N LYS A 82 5.78 -5.87 -3.15
CA LYS A 82 6.39 -4.77 -3.92
C LYS A 82 6.95 -3.68 -3.00
N LEU A 83 6.19 -3.30 -1.97
CA LEU A 83 6.64 -2.29 -1.02
C LEU A 83 7.79 -2.80 -0.16
N ARG A 84 7.74 -4.07 0.29
CA ARG A 84 8.84 -4.73 1.01
C ARG A 84 10.14 -4.69 0.21
N ALA A 85 10.10 -5.12 -1.05
CA ALA A 85 11.23 -5.05 -1.95
C ALA A 85 11.74 -3.61 -2.14
N HIS A 86 10.84 -2.64 -2.28
CA HIS A 86 11.20 -1.23 -2.47
C HIS A 86 11.94 -0.61 -1.28
N VAL A 87 11.59 -1.01 -0.05
CA VAL A 87 12.30 -0.55 1.16
C VAL A 87 13.50 -1.44 1.55
N GLY A 88 13.78 -2.50 0.78
CA GLY A 88 14.92 -3.40 1.01
C GLY A 88 14.71 -4.41 2.13
N ILE A 89 13.47 -4.88 2.34
CA ILE A 89 13.16 -5.97 3.29
C ILE A 89 12.63 -7.20 2.55
N ASP A 90 12.79 -8.37 3.18
CA ASP A 90 12.42 -9.66 2.59
C ASP A 90 10.90 -9.78 2.37
N GLU A 91 10.53 -10.52 1.32
CA GLU A 91 9.14 -10.85 1.04
C GLU A 91 8.56 -11.83 2.07
N VAL A 92 7.24 -11.78 2.23
CA VAL A 92 6.49 -12.72 3.08
C VAL A 92 5.73 -13.69 2.19
N ALA A 93 5.82 -14.99 2.49
CA ALA A 93 5.02 -16.01 1.83
C ALA A 93 3.52 -15.83 2.17
N ARG A 94 2.67 -15.90 1.15
CA ARG A 94 1.21 -15.72 1.25
C ARG A 94 0.48 -17.02 1.54
#